data_AF-A0A2X3EIZ5-F1
#
_entry.id   AF-A0A2X3EIZ5-F1
#
_cell.length_a   1.000
_cell.length_b   1.000
_cell.length_c   1.000
_cell.angle_alpha   90.00
_cell.angle_beta   90.00
_cell.angle_gamma   90.00
#
_symmetry.space_group_name_H-M   'P 1'
#
loop_
_entity.id
_entity.type
_entity.pdbx_description
1 polymer ?
#
loop_
_entity_poly.entity_id
_entity_poly.type
_entity_poly.pdbx_seq_one_letter_code
_entity_poly.pdbx_strand_id
1 'polypeptide(L)'
;MSLLGKIIHQLDDQCQNIPFYQNEFEDIKTNIQALLNTKLDDCIIANDLGLSNVVEFNLNASDLCFKMAKEIHFLISKYERRIRILSIRYDNSLTPWQISFFLQCNFFQDHFKEFSLEIIFKNDRYCEVF
;
A
#
# COMPACT_ATOMS: atom_id res chain seq x y z
N MET A 1 -0.35 -10.31 -9.96
CA MET A 1 -0.25 -11.56 -10.77
C MET A 1 -1.62 -11.97 -11.29
N SER A 2 -1.87 -11.86 -12.59
CA SER A 2 -2.94 -12.62 -13.23
C SER A 2 -2.36 -13.34 -14.45
N LEU A 3 -1.90 -14.58 -14.25
CA LEU A 3 -1.53 -15.50 -15.34
C LEU A 3 -2.65 -15.55 -16.40
N LEU A 4 -3.90 -15.44 -15.96
CA LEU A 4 -5.09 -15.28 -16.77
C LEU A 4 -4.99 -14.12 -17.77
N GLY A 5 -4.51 -12.94 -17.38
CA GLY A 5 -4.39 -11.80 -18.29
C GLY A 5 -3.41 -12.05 -19.45
N LYS A 6 -2.29 -12.70 -19.15
CA LYS A 6 -1.31 -13.10 -20.17
C LYS A 6 -1.85 -14.20 -21.07
N ILE A 7 -2.57 -15.17 -20.51
CA ILE A 7 -3.20 -16.26 -21.27
C ILE A 7 -4.29 -15.70 -22.20
N ILE A 8 -5.16 -14.80 -21.71
CA ILE A 8 -6.20 -14.16 -22.53
C ILE A 8 -5.56 -13.37 -23.68
N HIS A 9 -4.53 -12.56 -23.41
CA HIS A 9 -3.82 -11.83 -24.46
C HIS A 9 -3.14 -12.74 -25.49
N GLN A 10 -2.65 -13.91 -25.08
CA GLN A 10 -2.03 -14.88 -25.99
C GLN A 10 -3.05 -15.69 -26.80
N LEU A 11 -4.26 -15.85 -26.28
CA LEU A 11 -5.34 -16.60 -26.92
C LEU A 11 -6.28 -15.73 -27.76
N ASP A 12 -6.24 -14.40 -27.60
CA ASP A 12 -7.03 -13.47 -28.41
C ASP A 12 -6.33 -13.20 -29.75
N ASP A 13 -6.94 -13.68 -30.84
CA ASP A 13 -6.47 -13.47 -32.21
C ASP A 13 -6.36 -11.99 -32.58
N GLN A 14 -7.09 -11.10 -31.88
CA GLN A 14 -7.02 -9.65 -32.06
C GLN A 14 -5.77 -9.03 -31.41
N CYS A 15 -5.10 -9.74 -30.49
CA CYS A 15 -3.94 -9.26 -29.73
C CYS A 15 -2.61 -9.82 -30.21
N GLN A 16 -2.57 -10.64 -31.27
CA GLN A 16 -1.35 -11.33 -31.74
C GLN A 16 -0.17 -10.40 -32.08
N ASN A 17 -0.42 -9.12 -32.38
CA ASN A 17 0.60 -8.11 -32.70
C ASN A 17 0.70 -6.95 -31.70
N ILE A 18 -0.05 -7.01 -30.60
CA ILE A 18 -0.02 -5.98 -29.55
C ILE A 18 0.95 -6.46 -28.47
N PRO A 19 1.95 -5.68 -28.05
CA PRO A 19 2.76 -6.07 -26.90
C PRO A 19 1.88 -6.05 -25.65
N PHE A 20 1.89 -7.14 -24.87
CA PHE A 20 1.24 -7.15 -23.55
C PHE A 20 1.98 -6.15 -22.64
N TYR A 21 1.40 -4.97 -22.44
CA TYR A 21 1.90 -4.01 -21.48
C TYR A 21 1.27 -4.30 -20.11
N GLN A 22 2.05 -4.96 -19.26
CA GLN A 22 1.69 -5.16 -17.87
C GLN A 22 1.67 -3.79 -17.19
N ASN A 23 0.52 -3.43 -16.61
CA ASN A 23 0.42 -2.20 -15.82
C ASN A 23 1.14 -2.42 -14.48
N GLU A 24 2.45 -2.18 -14.47
CA GLU A 24 3.32 -2.36 -13.32
C GLU A 24 2.79 -1.62 -12.08
N PHE A 25 2.18 -0.45 -12.28
CA PHE A 25 1.55 0.35 -11.24
C PHE A 25 0.39 -0.39 -10.56
N GLU A 26 -0.49 -1.05 -11.32
CA GLU A 26 -1.60 -1.82 -10.76
C GLU A 26 -1.12 -3.04 -9.97
N ASP A 27 -0.05 -3.69 -10.42
CA ASP A 27 0.56 -4.80 -9.67
C ASP A 27 1.24 -4.32 -8.38
N ILE A 28 1.83 -3.13 -8.36
CA ILE A 28 2.37 -2.49 -7.14
C ILE A 28 1.23 -2.20 -6.17
N LYS A 29 0.18 -1.54 -6.64
CA LYS A 29 -1.00 -1.18 -5.86
C LYS A 29 -1.65 -2.42 -5.23
N THR A 30 -1.86 -3.47 -6.03
CA THR A 30 -2.41 -4.75 -5.54
C THR A 30 -1.51 -5.38 -4.48
N ASN A 31 -0.19 -5.36 -4.66
CA ASN A 31 0.74 -5.91 -3.68
C ASN A 31 0.73 -5.12 -2.36
N ILE A 32 0.72 -3.79 -2.42
CA ILE A 32 0.64 -2.93 -1.22
C ILE A 32 -0.71 -3.16 -0.51
N GLN A 33 -1.81 -3.25 -1.26
CA GLN A 33 -3.12 -3.54 -0.68
C GLN A 33 -3.14 -4.90 0.02
N ALA A 34 -2.55 -5.94 -0.58
CA ALA A 34 -2.42 -7.24 0.08
C ALA A 34 -1.56 -7.14 1.34
N LEU A 35 -0.38 -6.51 1.25
CA LEU A 35 0.58 -6.34 2.35
C LEU A 35 -0.05 -5.66 3.58
N LEU A 36 -0.84 -4.61 3.35
CA LEU A 36 -1.44 -3.85 4.45
C LEU A 36 -2.70 -4.53 5.03
N ASN A 37 -3.34 -5.43 4.27
CA ASN A 37 -4.51 -6.19 4.72
C ASN A 37 -4.18 -7.59 5.25
N THR A 38 -2.94 -8.07 5.13
CA THR A 38 -2.54 -9.35 5.74
C THR A 38 -2.55 -9.26 7.27
N LYS A 39 -3.12 -10.27 7.94
CA LYS A 39 -3.11 -10.36 9.40
C LYS A 39 -1.68 -10.38 9.93
N LEU A 40 -1.41 -9.55 10.94
CA LEU A 40 -0.13 -9.46 11.65
C LEU A 40 0.34 -10.79 12.29
N ASP A 41 -0.55 -11.78 12.47
CA ASP A 41 -0.17 -13.09 13.02
C ASP A 41 0.81 -13.87 12.12
N ASP A 42 0.80 -13.63 10.80
CA ASP A 42 1.72 -14.29 9.84
C ASP A 42 3.00 -13.47 9.57
N CYS A 43 3.03 -12.22 10.02
CA CYS A 43 4.19 -11.34 9.92
C CYS A 43 4.66 -11.00 11.34
N ILE A 44 5.53 -11.86 11.88
CA ILE A 44 6.23 -11.74 13.17
C ILE A 44 6.95 -10.39 13.27
N ILE A 45 6.22 -9.30 13.51
CA ILE A 45 6.75 -7.95 13.81
C ILE A 45 5.78 -7.19 14.75
N ALA A 46 4.55 -7.66 15.00
CA ALA A 46 3.67 -7.01 15.98
C ALA A 46 4.24 -6.96 17.42
N ASN A 47 5.10 -7.93 17.79
CA ASN A 47 5.74 -7.96 19.11
C ASN A 47 6.90 -6.96 19.26
N ASP A 48 7.53 -6.52 18.16
CA ASP A 48 8.58 -5.48 18.20
C ASP A 48 8.02 -4.06 18.08
N LEU A 49 6.71 -3.93 17.84
CA LEU A 49 6.07 -2.64 17.54
C LEU A 49 5.42 -1.96 18.75
N GLY A 50 5.41 -2.58 19.94
CA GLY A 50 4.73 -2.01 21.11
C GLY A 50 3.24 -1.72 20.88
N LEU A 51 2.65 -2.29 19.81
CA LEU A 51 1.24 -2.17 19.45
C LEU A 51 0.36 -3.19 20.19
N SER A 52 0.97 -4.06 21.00
CA SER A 52 0.25 -4.93 21.95
C SER A 52 -0.59 -4.14 22.97
N ASN A 53 -0.39 -2.83 23.09
CA ASN A 53 -1.04 -1.97 24.08
C ASN A 53 -1.86 -0.81 23.44
N VAL A 54 -2.32 -0.94 22.19
CA VAL A 54 -3.16 0.10 21.53
C VAL A 54 -4.49 0.32 22.26
N VAL A 55 -4.90 -0.59 23.15
CA VAL A 55 -6.11 -0.47 23.95
C VAL A 55 -5.97 0.53 25.12
N GLU A 56 -4.75 0.95 25.50
CA GLU A 56 -4.54 1.74 26.73
C GLU A 56 -3.96 3.15 26.55
N PHE A 57 -3.54 3.55 25.35
CA PHE A 57 -3.07 4.92 25.16
C PHE A 57 -4.21 5.83 24.66
N ASN A 58 -4.50 6.87 25.45
CA ASN A 58 -5.09 8.13 24.99
C ASN A 58 -4.16 8.76 23.93
N LEU A 59 -4.00 8.12 22.76
CA LEU A 59 -3.26 8.69 21.64
C LEU A 59 -4.11 9.81 21.06
N ASN A 60 -3.55 11.01 21.03
CA ASN A 60 -4.06 12.05 20.16
C ASN A 60 -4.10 11.48 18.73
N ALA A 61 -5.18 11.73 17.99
CA ALA A 61 -5.36 11.21 16.63
C ALA A 61 -4.16 11.51 15.72
N SER A 62 -3.49 12.64 15.93
CA SER A 62 -2.26 13.00 15.21
C SER A 62 -1.09 12.06 15.51
N ASP A 63 -0.89 11.65 16.77
CA ASP A 63 0.21 10.75 17.17
C ASP A 63 -0.01 9.34 16.62
N LEU A 64 -1.26 8.88 16.59
CA LEU A 64 -1.65 7.63 15.93
C LEU A 64 -1.31 7.68 14.44
N CYS A 65 -1.73 8.73 13.74
CA CYS A 65 -1.45 8.90 12.31
C CYS A 65 0.05 8.93 12.02
N PHE A 66 0.83 9.63 12.85
CA PHE A 66 2.28 9.68 12.70
C PHE A 66 2.94 8.30 12.86
N LYS A 67 2.53 7.51 13.86
CA LYS A 67 3.01 6.13 14.03
C LYS A 67 2.61 5.25 12.85
N MET A 68 1.36 5.32 12.41
CA MET A 68 0.88 4.57 11.25
C MET A 68 1.65 4.93 9.96
N ALA A 69 1.93 6.21 9.72
CA ALA A 69 2.71 6.64 8.56
C ALA A 69 4.12 6.03 8.55
N LYS A 70 4.79 5.96 9.72
CA LYS A 70 6.09 5.30 9.84
C LYS A 70 6.03 3.81 9.53
N GLU A 71 4.98 3.13 10.01
CA GLU A 71 4.79 1.70 9.76
C GLU A 71 4.49 1.41 8.29
N ILE A 72 3.59 2.19 7.68
CA ILE A 72 3.31 2.10 6.23
C ILE A 72 4.61 2.28 5.44
N HIS A 73 5.42 3.27 5.79
CA HIS A 73 6.72 3.49 5.16
C HIS A 73 7.63 2.27 5.31
N PHE A 74 7.76 1.73 6.52
CA PHE A 74 8.61 0.57 6.81
C PHE A 74 8.17 -0.68 6.03
N LEU A 75 6.89 -1.02 6.08
CA LEU A 75 6.33 -2.19 5.41
C LEU A 75 6.52 -2.11 3.90
N ILE A 76 6.11 -1.00 3.28
CA ILE A 76 6.25 -0.82 1.83
C ILE A 76 7.73 -0.84 1.43
N SER A 77 8.60 -0.12 2.14
CA SER A 77 10.04 -0.11 1.82
C SER A 77 10.70 -1.48 1.95
N LYS A 78 10.21 -2.32 2.87
CA LYS A 78 10.77 -3.66 3.12
C LYS A 78 10.27 -4.69 2.10
N TYR A 79 8.99 -4.65 1.75
CA TYR A 79 8.31 -5.71 0.99
C TYR A 79 7.97 -5.33 -0.45
N GLU A 80 8.02 -4.04 -0.82
CA GLU A 80 7.80 -3.55 -2.19
C GLU A 80 9.03 -2.77 -2.69
N ARG A 81 10.01 -3.50 -3.23
CA ARG A 81 11.30 -2.94 -3.67
C ARG A 81 11.25 -2.21 -5.01
N ARG A 82 10.15 -2.32 -5.76
CA ARG A 82 10.01 -1.68 -7.08
C ARG A 82 9.88 -0.16 -6.98
N ILE A 83 9.52 0.34 -5.80
CA ILE A 83 9.19 1.75 -5.58
C ILE A 83 9.99 2.31 -4.40
N ARG A 84 10.15 3.63 -4.38
CA ARG A 84 10.64 4.37 -3.22
C ARG A 84 9.61 5.42 -2.84
N ILE A 85 9.31 5.50 -1.55
CA ILE A 85 8.45 6.55 -1.00
C ILE A 85 9.27 7.83 -0.85
N LEU A 86 8.78 8.92 -1.40
CA LEU A 86 9.35 10.27 -1.31
C LEU A 86 8.75 11.06 -0.16
N SER A 87 7.43 10.97 0.02
CA SER A 87 6.72 11.63 1.11
C SER A 87 5.44 10.88 1.48
N ILE A 88 5.02 11.05 2.73
CA ILE A 88 3.73 10.57 3.23
C ILE A 88 3.04 11.74 3.93
N ARG A 89 1.83 12.06 3.48
CA ARG A 89 0.91 12.98 4.17
C ARG A 89 -0.27 12.18 4.69
N TYR A 90 -0.95 12.67 5.71
CA TYR A 90 -2.15 12.05 6.23
C TYR A 90 -3.25 13.08 6.44
N ASP A 91 -4.50 12.64 6.31
CA ASP A 91 -5.70 13.39 6.66
C ASP A 91 -6.49 12.60 7.71
N ASN A 92 -6.72 13.23 8.85
CA ASN A 92 -7.41 12.67 10.00
C ASN A 92 -8.70 13.46 10.32
N SER A 93 -9.18 14.32 9.42
CA SER A 93 -10.40 15.13 9.58
C SER A 93 -11.66 14.28 9.80
N LEU A 94 -11.66 13.04 9.30
CA LEU A 94 -12.77 12.09 9.42
C LEU A 94 -12.56 11.05 10.54
N THR A 95 -11.61 11.26 11.44
CA THR A 95 -11.40 10.40 12.61
C THR A 95 -12.66 10.38 13.49
N PRO A 96 -13.13 9.22 13.97
CA PRO A 96 -12.50 7.89 13.91
C PRO A 96 -12.96 7.01 12.73
N TRP A 97 -13.77 7.54 11.81
CA TRP A 97 -14.38 6.74 10.73
C TRP A 97 -13.40 6.37 9.64
N GLN A 98 -12.49 7.29 9.33
CA GLN A 98 -11.55 7.16 8.23
C GLN A 98 -10.25 7.90 8.55
N ILE A 99 -9.13 7.28 8.18
CA ILE A 99 -7.82 7.93 8.12
C ILE A 99 -7.25 7.68 6.72
N SER A 100 -6.88 8.74 6.02
CA SER A 100 -6.28 8.66 4.69
C SER A 100 -4.80 8.99 4.74
N PHE A 101 -3.99 8.24 3.97
CA PHE A 101 -2.56 8.47 3.79
C PHE A 101 -2.28 8.67 2.29
N PHE A 102 -1.60 9.76 1.97
CA PHE A 102 -1.22 10.12 0.59
C PHE A 102 0.29 9.97 0.46
N LEU A 103 0.69 9.00 -0.35
CA LEU A 103 2.08 8.67 -0.60
C LEU A 103 2.48 9.24 -1.95
N GLN A 104 3.60 9.96 -1.99
CA GLN A 104 4.31 10.22 -3.24
C GLN A 104 5.44 9.23 -3.37
N CYS A 105 5.50 8.57 -4.53
CA CYS A 105 6.46 7.51 -4.80
C CYS A 105 7.12 7.73 -6.16
N ASN A 106 8.29 7.13 -6.35
CA ASN A 106 8.86 6.92 -7.68
C ASN A 106 9.28 5.47 -7.90
N PHE A 107 9.44 5.09 -9.15
CA PHE A 107 10.01 3.78 -9.48
C PHE A 107 11.50 3.75 -9.15
N PHE A 108 11.96 2.62 -8.62
CA PHE A 108 13.37 2.45 -8.27
C PHE A 108 14.27 2.48 -9.51
N GLN A 109 13.78 1.98 -10.65
CA GLN A 109 14.52 1.97 -11.92
C GLN A 109 14.38 3.27 -12.71
N ASP A 110 13.39 4.10 -12.40
CA ASP A 110 13.10 5.34 -13.13
C ASP A 110 12.64 6.43 -12.15
N HIS A 111 13.61 7.20 -11.64
CA HIS A 111 13.37 8.22 -10.64
C HIS A 111 12.58 9.43 -11.15
N PHE A 112 12.40 9.57 -12.47
CA PHE A 112 11.60 10.64 -13.06
C PHE A 112 10.12 10.28 -13.16
N LYS A 113 9.78 8.99 -13.04
CA LYS A 113 8.39 8.53 -12.98
C LYS A 113 7.89 8.56 -11.55
N GLU A 114 7.35 9.72 -11.18
CA GLU A 114 6.61 9.90 -9.93
C GLU A 114 5.14 9.52 -10.10
N PHE A 115 4.57 8.93 -9.05
CA PHE A 115 3.15 8.62 -8.97
C PHE A 115 2.68 8.77 -7.52
N SER A 116 1.36 8.89 -7.36
CA SER A 116 0.73 8.99 -6.04
C SER A 116 -0.02 7.70 -5.74
N LEU A 117 -0.03 7.32 -4.47
CA LEU A 117 -0.89 6.28 -3.92
C LEU A 117 -1.70 6.87 -2.77
N GLU A 118 -2.99 6.57 -2.72
CA GLU A 118 -3.82 6.88 -1.56
C GLU A 118 -4.15 5.59 -0.81
N ILE A 119 -3.89 5.55 0.49
CA ILE A 119 -4.22 4.44 1.37
C ILE A 119 -5.28 4.91 2.35
N ILE A 120 -6.46 4.30 2.30
CA ILE A 120 -7.59 4.67 3.15
C ILE A 120 -7.87 3.54 4.14
N PHE A 121 -7.74 3.83 5.43
CA PHE A 121 -8.18 2.94 6.51
C PHE A 121 -9.60 3.32 6.92
N LYS A 122 -10.55 2.41 6.73
CA LYS A 122 -11.93 2.52 7.20
C LYS A 122 -12.12 1.66 8.46
N ASN A 123 -13.18 1.95 9.19
CA ASN A 123 -13.48 1.31 10.48
C ASN A 123 -13.76 -0.22 10.40
N ASP A 124 -13.75 -0.81 9.20
CA ASP A 124 -14.06 -2.22 8.89
C ASP A 124 -12.81 -3.13 8.81
N ARG A 125 -11.66 -2.67 9.30
CA ARG A 125 -10.35 -3.36 9.35
C ARG A 125 -9.62 -3.52 8.02
N TYR A 126 -10.24 -3.18 6.91
CA TYR A 126 -9.60 -3.25 5.59
C TYR A 126 -9.12 -1.88 5.15
N CYS A 127 -7.96 -1.85 4.48
CA CYS A 127 -7.49 -0.67 3.79
C CYS A 127 -7.67 -0.79 2.28
N GLU A 128 -8.08 0.31 1.66
CA GLU A 128 -8.13 0.46 0.21
C GLU A 128 -6.89 1.22 -0.25
N VAL A 129 -6.30 0.82 -1.36
CA VAL A 129 -5.19 1.54 -2.01
C VAL A 129 -5.71 2.04 -3.35
N PHE A 130 -5.54 3.32 -3.67
CA PHE A 130 -5.95 3.94 -4.95
C PHE A 130 -4.76 4.43 -5.74
#